data_AF-A0A5N3PBK5-F1
#
_entry.id   AF-A0A5N3PBK5-F1
#
_cell.length_a   1.000
_cell.length_b   1.000
_cell.length_c   1.000
_cell.angle_alpha   90.00
_cell.angle_beta   90.00
_cell.angle_gamma   90.00
#
_symmetry.space_group_name_H-M   'P 1'
#
loop_
_entity.id
_entity.type
_entity.pdbx_description
1 polymer ?
#
loop_
_entity_poly.entity_id
_entity_poly.type
_entity_poly.pdbx_seq_one_letter_code
_entity_poly.pdbx_strand_id
1 'polypeptide(L)' 'MFKFKRTIHPKSVMFAVEYEDGRIGYLVVEGHGGPGEDYLATSIAKEQQAAGLLPEGTITRIKRVR' A
#
# COMPACT_ATOMS: atom_id res chain seq x y z
N MET A 1 -3.70 39.06 -4.54
CA MET A 1 -3.78 37.88 -5.42
C MET A 1 -3.40 36.65 -4.61
N PHE A 2 -4.38 35.97 -4.01
CA PHE A 2 -4.13 34.77 -3.21
C PHE A 2 -3.90 33.59 -4.16
N LYS A 3 -2.65 33.14 -4.28
CA LYS A 3 -2.33 31.89 -4.97
C LYS A 3 -2.74 30.73 -4.05
N PHE A 4 -3.89 30.12 -4.32
CA PHE A 4 -4.24 28.83 -3.76
C PHE A 4 -3.27 27.79 -4.33
N LYS A 5 -2.22 27.45 -3.56
CA LYS A 5 -1.46 26.23 -3.82
C LYS A 5 -2.41 25.07 -3.54
N ARG A 6 -2.82 24.36 -4.59
CA ARG A 6 -3.36 23.00 -4.43
C ARG A 6 -2.27 22.20 -3.73
N THR A 7 -2.42 21.98 -2.43
CA THR A 7 -1.73 20.89 -1.74
C THR A 7 -2.15 19.65 -2.49
N ILE A 8 -1.26 19.12 -3.33
CA ILE A 8 -1.39 17.77 -3.85
C ILE A 8 -1.24 16.92 -2.59
N HIS A 9 -2.34 16.63 -1.91
CA HIS A 9 -2.29 15.63 -0.86
C HIS A 9 -1.77 14.36 -1.53
N PRO A 10 -0.66 13.78 -1.02
CA PRO A 10 -0.20 12.50 -1.52
C PRO A 10 -1.41 11.57 -1.42
N LYS A 11 -1.90 11.08 -2.55
CA LYS A 11 -3.06 10.19 -2.53
C LYS A 11 -2.62 8.93 -1.79
N SER A 12 -3.13 8.74 -0.58
CA SER A 12 -2.89 7.50 0.15
C SER A 12 -3.69 6.40 -0.52
N VAL A 13 -3.01 5.33 -0.88
CA VAL A 13 -3.61 4.17 -1.54
C VAL A 13 -3.66 3.03 -0.55
N MET A 14 -4.81 2.37 -0.46
CA MET A 14 -4.98 1.22 0.39
C MET A 14 -4.88 -0.07 -0.42
N PHE A 15 -4.09 -1.00 0.09
CA PHE A 15 -3.90 -2.34 -0.46
C PHE A 15 -4.42 -3.40 0.50
N ALA A 16 -5.07 -4.42 -0.06
CA ALA A 16 -5.32 -5.68 0.62
C ALA A 16 -4.18 -6.63 0.27
N VAL A 17 -3.61 -7.25 1.30
CA VAL A 17 -2.52 -8.22 1.22
C VAL A 17 -3.11 -9.57 1.64
N GLU A 18 -3.29 -10.48 0.69
CA GLU A 18 -3.77 -11.83 0.96
C GLU A 18 -2.56 -12.73 1.27
N TYR A 19 -2.71 -13.55 2.29
CA TYR A 19 -1.72 -14.54 2.72
C TYR A 19 -2.15 -15.94 2.29
N GLU A 20 -1.19 -16.85 2.23
CA GLU A 20 -1.41 -18.25 1.86
C GLU A 20 -2.36 -18.98 2.80
N ASP A 21 -2.38 -18.61 4.09
CA ASP A 21 -3.28 -19.15 5.10
C ASP A 21 -4.71 -18.57 5.04
N GLY A 22 -5.00 -17.73 4.05
CA GLY A 22 -6.30 -17.10 3.85
C GLY A 22 -6.55 -15.84 4.68
N ARG A 23 -5.59 -15.41 5.51
CA ARG A 23 -5.69 -14.11 6.20
C ARG A 23 -5.55 -12.97 5.19
N ILE A 24 -6.13 -11.82 5.52
CA ILE A 24 -6.01 -10.59 4.74
C ILE A 24 -5.50 -9.48 5.65
N GLY A 25 -4.33 -8.95 5.32
CA GLY A 25 -3.77 -7.73 5.90
C GLY A 25 -4.18 -6.51 5.07
N TYR A 26 -4.20 -5.34 5.70
CA TYR A 26 -4.41 -4.08 5.01
C TYR A 26 -3.19 -3.19 5.19
N LEU A 27 -2.77 -2.59 4.08
CA LEU A 27 -1.61 -1.72 3.97
C LEU A 27 -2.08 -0.37 3.43
N VAL A 28 -1.74 0.72 4.11
CA VAL A 28 -1.93 2.07 3.57
C VAL A 28 -0.57 2.60 3.15
N VAL A 29 -0.43 2.96 1.87
CA VAL A 29 0.77 3.56 1.31
C VAL A 29 0.50 5.03 1.01
N GLU A 30 1.14 5.92 1.74
CA GLU A 30 1.05 7.36 1.48
C GLU A 30 1.85 7.74 0.24
N GLY A 31 1.26 8.57 -0.62
CA GLY A 31 1.95 9.09 -1.80
C GLY A 31 2.19 8.07 -2.90
N HIS A 32 1.49 6.94 -2.84
CA HIS A 32 1.55 5.96 -3.91
C HIS A 32 0.91 6.51 -5.18
N GLY A 33 1.60 6.35 -6.32
CA GLY A 33 1.17 6.94 -7.56
C GLY A 33 -0.03 6.25 -8.21
N GLY A 34 -0.05 6.33 -9.54
CA GLY A 34 -1.12 5.72 -10.33
C GLY A 34 -1.05 4.18 -10.32
N PRO A 35 -2.07 3.50 -10.87
CA PRO A 35 -2.09 2.04 -10.98
C PRO A 35 -0.86 1.41 -11.67
N GLY A 36 -0.12 2.19 -12.47
CA GLY A 36 1.13 1.74 -13.08
C GLY A 36 2.28 1.52 -12.10
N GLU A 37 2.16 1.99 -10.85
CA GLU A 37 3.14 1.82 -9.79
C GLU A 37 2.76 0.71 -8.80
N ASP A 38 1.60 0.06 -8.95
CA ASP A 38 1.08 -0.95 -8.01
C ASP A 38 2.07 -2.13 -7.79
N TYR A 39 3.01 -2.35 -8.71
CA TYR A 39 4.10 -3.33 -8.53
C TYR A 39 4.99 -3.02 -7.30
N LEU A 40 5.16 -1.74 -6.95
CA LEU A 40 5.91 -1.31 -5.77
C LEU A 40 5.23 -1.70 -4.46
N ALA A 41 3.91 -1.89 -4.45
CA ALA A 41 3.16 -2.30 -3.27
C ALA A 41 3.67 -3.64 -2.71
N THR A 42 4.23 -4.51 -3.56
CA THR A 42 4.83 -5.78 -3.12
C THR A 42 6.09 -5.57 -2.31
N SER A 43 6.98 -4.69 -2.75
CA SER A 43 8.20 -4.37 -2.01
C SER A 43 7.86 -3.69 -0.68
N ILE A 44 6.91 -2.76 -0.70
CA ILE A 44 6.46 -2.05 0.51
C ILE A 44 5.81 -3.02 1.50
N ALA A 45 4.97 -3.94 1.04
CA ALA A 45 4.37 -4.95 1.91
C ALA A 45 5.42 -5.85 2.56
N LYS A 46 6.46 -6.27 1.82
CA LYS A 46 7.57 -7.05 2.36
C LYS A 46 8.39 -6.27 3.40
N GLU A 47 8.67 -5.00 3.13
CA GLU A 47 9.37 -4.14 4.10
C GLU A 47 8.56 -3.96 5.38
N GLN A 48 7.26 -3.73 5.28
CA GLN A 48 6.39 -3.62 6.45
C GLN A 48 6.25 -4.93 7.22
N GLN A 49 6.24 -6.06 6.51
CA GLN A 49 6.29 -7.37 7.15
C GLN A 49 7.62 -7.58 7.90
N ALA A 50 8.75 -7.22 7.29
CA ALA A 50 10.06 -7.28 7.94
C ALA A 50 10.16 -6.33 9.16
N ALA A 51 9.45 -5.20 9.12
CA ALA A 51 9.33 -4.27 10.24
C ALA A 51 8.33 -4.73 11.32
N GLY A 52 7.63 -5.87 11.13
CA GLY A 52 6.61 -6.38 12.05
C GLY A 52 5.29 -5.62 12.02
N LEU A 53 5.07 -4.74 11.04
CA LEU A 53 3.84 -3.96 10.87
C LEU A 53 2.76 -4.75 10.13
N LEU A 54 3.16 -5.72 9.31
CA LEU A 54 2.28 -6.69 8.69
C LEU A 54 2.48 -8.09 9.29
N PRO A 55 1.41 -8.90 9.39
CA PRO A 55 1.53 -10.27 9.85
C PRO A 55 2.60 -11.06 9.08
N GLU A 56 3.33 -11.91 9.81
CA GLU A 56 4.19 -12.92 9.19
C GLU A 56 3.35 -13.93 8.40
N GLY A 57 3.90 -14.38 7.26
CA GLY A 57 3.27 -15.34 6.35
C GLY A 57 3.63 -15.09 4.89
N THR A 58 3.43 -16.10 4.05
CA THR A 58 3.63 -15.96 2.60
C THR A 58 2.55 -15.07 2.00
N ILE A 59 2.94 -13.90 1.49
CA ILE A 59 2.05 -13.02 0.73
C ILE A 59 1.80 -13.66 -0.64
N THR A 60 0.55 -13.96 -0.96
CA THR A 60 0.16 -14.60 -2.22
C THR A 60 -0.38 -13.59 -3.22
N ARG A 61 -1.08 -12.56 -2.74
CA ARG A 61 -1.69 -11.54 -3.61
C ARG A 61 -1.73 -10.18 -2.93
N ILE A 62 -1.57 -9.13 -3.74
CA ILE A 62 -1.77 -7.76 -3.30
C ILE A 62 -2.72 -7.09 -4.28
N LYS A 63 -3.74 -6.41 -3.76
CA LYS A 63 -4.75 -5.72 -4.57
C LYS A 63 -5.01 -4.32 -4.05
N ARG A 64 -5.03 -3.34 -4.95
CA ARG A 64 -5.47 -1.99 -4.66
C ARG A 64 -6.97 -1.96 -4.35
N VAL A 65 -7.33 -1.31 -3.26
CA VAL A 65 -8.72 -1.20 -2.76
C VAL A 65 -9.23 0.23 -2.84
N ARG A 66 -8.38 1.24 -2.60
CA ARG A 66 -8.77 2.66 -2.62
C ARG A 66 -7.61 3.55 -3.04
#